data_AF-A0A0S8EL29-F1
#
_entry.id   AF-A0A0S8EL29-F1
#
_cell.length_a   1.000
_cell.length_b   1.000
_cell.length_c   1.000
_cell.angle_alpha   90.00
_cell.angle_beta   90.00
_cell.angle_gamma   90.00
#
_symmetry.space_group_name_H-M   'P 1'
#
loop_
_entity.id
_entity.type
_entity.pdbx_description
1 polymer ?
#
loop_
_entity_poly.entity_id
_entity_poly.type
_entity_poly.pdbx_seq_one_letter_code
_entity_poly.pdbx_strand_id
1 'polypeptide(L)'
;MSTKVKATIPKVDIDATGERLEKMGLLRAKDRLEELLAAAVKENTSPHLFLDRLLDEELGWREERRLRTSLKLSGLPTGQTLGNFDFSFQPSVERSRIETLATCQWIRENRTLLLQGPPGVGKTHLAVALGVKAIENGFGVVFYRLEELLSLLRRDADLAPTRLRRSTRLASSR
;
A
#
# COMPACT_ATOMS: atom_id res chain seq x y z
N MET A 1 61.50 2.25 -6.59
CA MET A 1 60.71 3.14 -5.70
C MET A 1 59.32 3.28 -6.29
N SER A 2 58.35 2.51 -5.79
CA SER A 2 56.94 2.70 -6.18
C SER A 2 56.11 2.54 -4.90
N THR A 3 55.72 3.67 -4.36
CA THR A 3 55.10 3.83 -3.05
C THR A 3 53.67 3.32 -3.14
N LYS A 4 53.39 2.16 -2.54
CA LYS A 4 52.01 1.70 -2.30
C LYS A 4 51.33 2.68 -1.35
N VAL A 5 50.47 3.54 -1.89
CA VAL A 5 49.50 4.29 -1.10
C VAL A 5 48.48 3.28 -0.56
N LYS A 6 48.65 2.87 0.70
CA LYS A 6 47.60 2.18 1.45
C LYS A 6 46.46 3.17 1.60
N ALA A 7 45.39 3.01 0.81
CA ALA A 7 44.14 3.71 1.05
C ALA A 7 43.61 3.25 2.42
N THR A 8 43.72 4.13 3.41
CA THR A 8 43.15 3.94 4.74
C THR A 8 41.64 3.86 4.57
N ILE A 9 41.07 2.67 4.66
CA ILE A 9 39.61 2.49 4.65
C ILE A 9 39.09 3.26 5.88
N PRO A 10 38.31 4.34 5.72
CA PRO A 10 37.76 5.04 6.87
C PRO A 10 36.93 4.03 7.66
N LYS A 11 37.18 3.96 8.97
CA LYS A 11 36.39 3.15 9.90
C LYS A 11 34.96 3.68 9.79
N VAL A 12 34.08 2.94 9.13
CA VAL A 12 32.69 3.34 8.93
C VAL A 12 32.08 3.46 10.32
N ASP A 13 31.81 4.69 10.73
CA ASP A 13 31.09 4.98 11.96
C ASP A 13 29.62 4.61 11.70
N ILE A 14 29.27 3.39 12.13
CA ILE A 14 27.94 2.82 11.99
C ILE A 14 26.93 3.71 12.72
N ASP A 15 27.32 4.28 13.87
CA ASP A 15 26.46 5.14 14.68
C ASP A 15 26.15 6.45 13.94
N ALA A 16 27.19 7.11 13.39
CA ALA A 16 27.00 8.33 12.60
C ALA A 16 26.20 8.08 11.31
N THR A 17 26.28 6.87 10.74
CA THR A 17 25.47 6.49 9.58
C THR A 17 24.01 6.26 9.98
N GLY A 18 23.78 5.59 11.11
CA GLY A 18 22.45 5.37 11.68
C GLY A 18 21.72 6.67 12.01
N GLU A 19 22.40 7.65 12.60
CA GLU A 19 21.82 8.97 12.88
C GLU A 19 21.40 9.72 11.61
N ARG A 20 22.19 9.60 10.52
CA ARG A 20 21.83 10.21 9.23
C ARG A 20 20.63 9.53 8.61
N LEU A 21 20.54 8.20 8.69
CA LEU A 21 19.38 7.43 8.24
C LEU A 21 18.12 7.86 8.99
N GLU A 22 18.20 8.02 10.31
CA GLU A 22 17.09 8.50 11.13
C GLU A 22 16.62 9.90 10.75
N LYS A 23 17.54 10.85 10.53
CA LYS A 23 17.20 12.21 10.09
C LYS A 23 16.50 12.24 8.74
N MET A 24 16.77 11.26 7.87
CA MET A 24 16.07 11.07 6.60
C MET A 24 14.76 10.27 6.73
N GLY A 25 14.41 9.82 7.94
CA GLY A 25 13.25 9.00 8.23
C GLY A 25 13.38 7.53 7.78
N LEU A 26 14.60 7.08 7.47
CA LEU A 26 14.92 5.71 7.03
C LEU A 26 15.08 4.80 8.26
N LEU A 27 14.01 4.67 9.03
CA LEU A 27 14.02 4.02 10.35
C LEU A 27 14.28 2.52 10.25
N ARG A 28 13.67 1.84 9.27
CA ARG A 28 13.87 0.40 9.07
C ARG A 28 15.28 0.10 8.55
N ALA A 29 15.80 0.94 7.67
CA ALA A 29 17.18 0.85 7.22
C ALA A 29 18.17 1.01 8.38
N LYS A 30 17.93 1.96 9.29
CA LYS A 30 18.75 2.12 10.51
C LYS A 30 18.74 0.84 11.35
N ASP A 31 17.55 0.30 11.65
CA ASP A 31 17.39 -0.89 12.49
C ASP A 31 18.07 -2.13 11.90
N ARG A 32 18.12 -2.23 10.56
CA ARG A 32 18.70 -3.37 9.83
C ARG A 32 20.14 -3.15 9.38
N LEU A 33 20.71 -1.97 9.60
CA LEU A 33 22.01 -1.57 9.05
C LEU A 33 23.13 -2.53 9.45
N GLU A 34 23.24 -2.84 10.75
CA GLU A 34 24.30 -3.70 11.28
C GLU A 34 24.21 -5.13 10.74
N GLU A 35 22.99 -5.70 10.74
CA GLU A 35 22.72 -7.04 10.26
C GLU A 35 23.04 -7.19 8.78
N LEU A 36 22.56 -6.26 7.95
CA LEU A 36 22.81 -6.28 6.50
C LEU A 36 24.27 -6.00 6.16
N LEU A 37 24.95 -5.14 6.93
CA LEU A 37 26.37 -4.87 6.73
C LEU A 37 27.21 -6.09 7.08
N ALA A 38 26.92 -6.77 8.19
CA ALA A 38 27.59 -8.01 8.57
C ALA A 38 27.40 -9.11 7.52
N ALA A 39 26.17 -9.25 6.99
CA ALA A 39 25.88 -10.16 5.89
C ALA A 39 26.65 -9.79 4.62
N ALA A 40 26.67 -8.52 4.23
CA ALA A 40 27.36 -8.05 3.04
C ALA A 40 28.89 -8.30 3.11
N VAL A 41 29.51 -8.09 4.28
CA VAL A 41 30.93 -8.40 4.49
C VAL A 41 31.19 -9.90 4.39
N LYS A 42 30.33 -10.73 5.00
CA LYS A 42 30.44 -12.19 4.96
C LYS A 42 30.30 -12.74 3.54
N GLU A 43 29.36 -12.22 2.77
CA GLU A 43 29.06 -12.64 1.40
C GLU A 43 29.95 -11.96 0.35
N ASN A 44 30.85 -11.06 0.77
CA ASN A 44 31.66 -10.22 -0.11
C ASN A 44 30.81 -9.49 -1.17
N THR A 45 29.65 -9.00 -0.74
CA THR A 45 28.65 -8.36 -1.59
C THR A 45 29.18 -7.01 -2.09
N SER A 46 28.91 -6.69 -3.35
CA SER A 46 29.28 -5.40 -3.90
C SER A 46 28.56 -4.25 -3.17
N PRO A 47 29.22 -3.10 -2.92
CA PRO A 47 28.63 -2.01 -2.12
C PRO A 47 27.28 -1.50 -2.63
N HIS A 48 27.08 -1.46 -3.96
CA HIS A 48 25.81 -1.05 -4.55
C HIS A 48 24.68 -2.03 -4.22
N LEU A 49 24.92 -3.35 -4.29
CA LEU A 49 23.93 -4.38 -3.93
C LEU A 49 23.57 -4.33 -2.44
N PHE A 50 24.52 -4.00 -1.57
CA PHE A 50 24.22 -3.78 -0.15
C PHE A 50 23.28 -2.57 0.03
N LEU A 51 23.58 -1.45 -0.65
CA LEU A 51 22.75 -0.26 -0.59
C LEU A 51 21.35 -0.51 -1.13
N ASP A 52 21.23 -1.22 -2.26
CA ASP A 52 19.95 -1.59 -2.85
C ASP A 52 19.12 -2.43 -1.86
N ARG A 53 19.70 -3.47 -1.27
CA ARG A 53 19.03 -4.30 -0.24
C ARG A 53 18.58 -3.48 0.97
N LEU A 54 19.41 -2.55 1.44
CA LEU A 54 19.10 -1.67 2.56
C LEU A 54 17.90 -0.76 2.27
N LEU A 55 17.86 -0.20 1.05
CA LEU A 55 16.76 0.65 0.60
C LEU A 55 15.48 -0.17 0.34
N ASP A 56 15.60 -1.38 -0.20
CA ASP A 56 14.46 -2.28 -0.44
C ASP A 56 13.75 -2.66 0.87
N GLU A 57 14.50 -2.95 1.94
CA GLU A 57 13.92 -3.21 3.28
C GLU A 57 13.11 -2.01 3.80
N GLU A 58 13.60 -0.79 3.60
CA GLU A 58 12.89 0.42 3.99
C GLU A 58 11.65 0.65 3.13
N LEU A 59 11.78 0.52 1.81
CA LEU A 59 10.68 0.70 0.87
C LEU A 59 9.55 -0.30 1.15
N GLY A 60 9.88 -1.58 1.32
CA GLY A 60 8.91 -2.63 1.64
C GLY A 60 8.19 -2.36 2.96
N TRP A 61 8.90 -1.91 3.99
CA TRP A 61 8.30 -1.57 5.28
C TRP A 61 7.39 -0.33 5.23
N ARG A 62 7.78 0.69 4.45
CA ARG A 62 6.92 1.87 4.21
C ARG A 62 5.67 1.49 3.43
N GLU A 63 5.80 0.63 2.42
CA GLU A 63 4.68 0.13 1.64
C GLU A 63 3.72 -0.69 2.52
N GLU A 64 4.22 -1.64 3.31
CA GLU A 64 3.41 -2.43 4.23
C GLU A 64 2.64 -1.53 5.21
N ARG A 65 3.30 -0.52 5.78
CA ARG A 65 2.63 0.45 6.64
C ARG A 65 1.57 1.25 5.92
N ARG A 66 1.85 1.70 4.70
CA ARG A 66 0.88 2.42 3.87
C ARG A 66 -0.34 1.56 3.61
N LEU A 67 -0.15 0.30 3.19
CA LEU A 67 -1.23 -0.65 2.92
C LEU A 67 -2.05 -0.93 4.18
N ARG A 68 -1.39 -1.26 5.30
CA ARG A 68 -2.07 -1.51 6.58
C ARG A 68 -2.90 -0.31 7.05
N THR A 69 -2.34 0.88 6.93
CA THR A 69 -3.03 2.12 7.33
C THR A 69 -4.21 2.39 6.40
N SER A 70 -4.02 2.25 5.10
CA SER A 70 -5.08 2.46 4.10
C SER A 70 -6.22 1.45 4.24
N LEU A 71 -5.91 0.17 4.47
CA LEU A 71 -6.92 -0.87 4.74
C LEU A 71 -7.73 -0.55 5.99
N LYS A 72 -7.06 -0.13 7.08
CA LYS A 72 -7.73 0.25 8.32
C LYS A 72 -8.67 1.44 8.12
N LEU A 73 -8.24 2.43 7.36
CA LEU A 73 -9.00 3.67 7.12
C LEU A 73 -10.11 3.49 6.07
N SER A 74 -10.03 2.44 5.26
CA SER A 74 -11.01 2.20 4.19
C SER A 74 -12.38 1.74 4.68
N GLY A 75 -12.47 1.19 5.88
CA GLY A 75 -13.71 0.56 6.39
C GLY A 75 -14.12 -0.70 5.62
N LEU A 76 -13.25 -1.26 4.78
CA LEU A 76 -13.54 -2.49 4.05
C LEU A 76 -13.73 -3.68 5.02
N PRO A 77 -14.76 -4.51 4.81
CA PRO A 77 -14.88 -5.80 5.50
C PRO A 77 -13.63 -6.66 5.33
N THR A 78 -13.15 -7.23 6.43
CA THR A 78 -11.95 -8.08 6.40
C THR A 78 -12.23 -9.43 5.74
N GLY A 79 -11.18 -10.02 5.16
CA GLY A 79 -11.20 -11.39 4.66
C GLY A 79 -11.74 -11.59 3.24
N GLN A 80 -12.20 -10.56 2.53
CA GLN A 80 -12.63 -10.67 1.13
C GLN A 80 -11.51 -10.24 0.18
N THR A 81 -10.98 -11.17 -0.61
CA THR A 81 -9.92 -10.91 -1.59
C THR A 81 -10.27 -11.55 -2.93
N LEU A 82 -9.57 -11.19 -4.02
CA LEU A 82 -9.79 -11.86 -5.30
C LEU A 82 -9.33 -13.32 -5.27
N GLY A 83 -8.34 -13.66 -4.44
CA GLY A 83 -7.78 -15.01 -4.35
C GLY A 83 -8.71 -16.02 -3.68
N ASN A 84 -9.64 -15.56 -2.84
CA ASN A 84 -10.62 -16.43 -2.17
C ASN A 84 -12.04 -16.29 -2.74
N PHE A 85 -12.20 -15.61 -3.88
CA PHE A 85 -13.47 -15.57 -4.59
C PHE A 85 -13.64 -16.86 -5.41
N ASP A 86 -14.75 -17.56 -5.21
CA ASP A 86 -15.06 -18.77 -5.96
C ASP A 86 -15.71 -18.44 -7.31
N PHE A 87 -14.88 -18.40 -8.36
CA PHE A 87 -15.34 -18.19 -9.74
C PHE A 87 -16.15 -19.37 -10.29
N SER A 88 -16.02 -20.57 -9.70
CA SER A 88 -16.78 -21.75 -10.15
C SER A 88 -18.25 -21.67 -9.76
N PHE A 89 -18.55 -21.01 -8.63
CA PHE A 89 -19.90 -20.76 -8.15
C PHE A 89 -20.66 -19.73 -9.00
N GLN A 90 -19.96 -18.84 -9.71
CA GLN A 90 -20.56 -17.84 -10.58
C GLN A 90 -19.91 -17.80 -11.98
N PRO A 91 -20.25 -18.75 -12.87
CA PRO A 91 -19.63 -18.86 -14.19
C PRO A 91 -19.95 -17.70 -15.13
N SER A 92 -20.96 -16.87 -14.83
CA SER A 92 -21.23 -15.65 -15.62
C SER A 92 -20.19 -14.54 -15.38
N VAL A 93 -19.40 -14.63 -14.32
CA VAL A 93 -18.32 -13.69 -14.03
C VAL A 93 -17.02 -14.24 -14.60
N GLU A 94 -16.62 -13.67 -15.72
CA GLU A 94 -15.36 -14.03 -16.37
C GLU A 94 -14.16 -13.54 -15.54
N ARG A 95 -13.30 -14.48 -15.11
CA ARG A 95 -12.13 -14.17 -14.28
C ARG A 95 -11.20 -13.13 -14.92
N SER A 96 -10.96 -13.24 -16.23
CA SER A 96 -10.15 -12.31 -17.02
C SER A 96 -10.63 -10.86 -16.90
N ARG A 97 -11.96 -10.63 -16.89
CA ARG A 97 -12.56 -9.31 -16.73
C ARG A 97 -12.31 -8.77 -15.33
N ILE A 98 -12.48 -9.60 -14.29
CA ILE A 98 -12.23 -9.18 -12.91
C ILE A 98 -10.75 -8.85 -12.69
N GLU A 99 -9.84 -9.63 -13.26
CA GLU A 99 -8.40 -9.35 -13.23
C GLU A 99 -8.07 -8.04 -13.96
N THR A 100 -8.73 -7.76 -15.09
CA THR A 100 -8.61 -6.47 -15.78
C THR A 100 -9.09 -5.32 -14.88
N LEU A 101 -10.23 -5.47 -14.19
CA LEU A 101 -10.72 -4.46 -13.24
C LEU A 101 -9.77 -4.28 -12.04
N ALA A 102 -9.07 -5.34 -11.61
CA ALA A 102 -8.10 -5.30 -10.51
C ALA A 102 -6.88 -4.43 -10.82
N THR A 103 -6.56 -4.18 -12.09
CA THR A 103 -5.53 -3.22 -12.50
C THR A 103 -5.87 -1.77 -12.14
N CYS A 104 -7.13 -1.51 -11.78
CA CYS A 104 -7.67 -0.19 -11.43
C CYS A 104 -7.57 0.84 -12.57
N GLN A 105 -7.42 0.39 -13.81
CA GLN A 105 -7.39 1.27 -14.98
C GLN A 105 -8.68 2.09 -15.10
N TRP A 106 -9.83 1.50 -14.76
CA TRP A 106 -11.12 2.18 -14.71
C TRP A 106 -11.15 3.37 -13.73
N ILE A 107 -10.40 3.31 -12.62
CA ILE A 107 -10.27 4.45 -11.68
C ILE A 107 -9.47 5.57 -12.33
N ARG A 108 -8.35 5.24 -13.01
CA ARG A 108 -7.51 6.21 -13.72
C ARG A 108 -8.27 6.92 -14.84
N GLU A 109 -9.18 6.19 -15.49
CA GLU A 109 -10.06 6.70 -16.54
C GLU A 109 -11.32 7.41 -16.01
N ASN A 110 -11.48 7.54 -14.69
CA ASN A 110 -12.68 8.11 -14.04
C ASN A 110 -13.99 7.41 -14.47
N ARG A 111 -13.96 6.11 -14.72
CA ARG A 111 -15.15 5.30 -15.00
C ARG A 111 -15.77 4.80 -13.69
N THR A 112 -17.07 4.52 -13.72
CA THR A 112 -17.80 3.93 -12.59
C THR A 112 -18.10 2.47 -12.88
N LEU A 113 -17.90 1.61 -11.87
CA LEU A 113 -18.29 0.20 -11.94
C LEU A 113 -19.63 -0.02 -11.23
N LEU A 114 -20.56 -0.68 -11.92
CA LEU A 114 -21.83 -1.12 -11.38
C LEU A 114 -21.89 -2.65 -11.41
N LEU A 115 -22.08 -3.27 -10.24
CA LEU A 115 -22.21 -4.73 -10.10
C LEU A 115 -23.69 -5.14 -10.03
N GLN A 116 -24.23 -5.66 -11.13
CA GLN A 116 -25.63 -6.11 -11.23
C GLN A 116 -25.73 -7.65 -11.28
N GLY A 117 -26.88 -8.20 -10.85
CA GLY A 117 -27.08 -9.65 -10.66
C GLY A 117 -27.96 -9.99 -9.44
N PRO A 118 -28.33 -11.27 -9.26
CA PRO A 118 -29.13 -11.75 -8.13
C PRO A 118 -28.46 -11.51 -6.76
N PRO A 119 -29.22 -11.54 -5.65
CA PRO A 119 -28.62 -11.54 -4.31
C PRO A 119 -27.82 -12.83 -4.08
N GLY A 120 -26.78 -12.78 -3.24
CA GLY A 120 -26.00 -13.96 -2.84
C GLY A 120 -24.90 -14.40 -3.82
N VAL A 121 -24.72 -13.74 -4.97
CA VAL A 121 -23.71 -14.11 -5.98
C VAL A 121 -22.32 -13.53 -5.75
N GLY A 122 -22.02 -13.04 -4.54
CA GLY A 122 -20.71 -12.53 -4.18
C GLY A 122 -20.36 -11.12 -4.69
N LYS A 123 -21.34 -10.28 -5.03
CA LYS A 123 -21.09 -8.90 -5.47
C LYS A 123 -20.35 -8.05 -4.45
N THR A 124 -20.77 -8.13 -3.19
CA THR A 124 -20.11 -7.42 -2.09
C THR A 124 -18.67 -7.89 -1.96
N HIS A 125 -18.43 -9.19 -2.09
CA HIS A 125 -17.08 -9.76 -2.13
C HIS A 125 -16.24 -9.17 -3.25
N LEU A 126 -16.75 -9.15 -4.47
CA LEU A 126 -16.05 -8.55 -5.61
C LEU A 126 -15.78 -7.06 -5.39
N ALA A 127 -16.75 -6.30 -4.87
CA ALA A 127 -16.55 -4.88 -4.57
C ALA A 127 -15.45 -4.67 -3.53
N VAL A 128 -15.45 -5.46 -2.45
CA VAL A 128 -14.44 -5.36 -1.39
C VAL A 128 -13.08 -5.80 -1.90
N ALA A 129 -13.00 -6.90 -2.64
CA ALA A 129 -11.77 -7.41 -3.21
C ALA A 129 -11.15 -6.45 -4.24
N LEU A 130 -11.96 -5.81 -5.08
CA LEU A 130 -11.52 -4.73 -5.97
C LEU A 130 -11.07 -3.49 -5.17
N GLY A 131 -11.72 -3.18 -4.05
CA GLY A 131 -11.28 -2.13 -3.13
C GLY A 131 -9.91 -2.42 -2.51
N VAL A 132 -9.66 -3.65 -2.08
CA VAL A 132 -8.32 -4.08 -1.60
C VAL A 132 -7.28 -3.90 -2.71
N LYS A 133 -7.58 -4.34 -3.94
CA LYS A 133 -6.68 -4.15 -5.10
C LYS A 133 -6.45 -2.67 -5.43
N ALA A 134 -7.44 -1.81 -5.25
CA ALA A 134 -7.27 -0.38 -5.43
C ALA A 134 -6.31 0.21 -4.39
N ILE A 135 -6.38 -0.24 -3.12
CA ILE A 135 -5.42 0.16 -2.07
C ILE A 135 -4.00 -0.31 -2.42
N GLU A 136 -3.85 -1.55 -2.87
CA GLU A 136 -2.56 -2.10 -3.34
C GLU A 136 -1.99 -1.28 -4.51
N ASN A 137 -2.85 -0.84 -5.43
CA ASN A 137 -2.49 0.06 -6.54
C ASN A 137 -2.29 1.52 -6.10
N GLY A 138 -2.44 1.81 -4.82
CA GLY A 138 -2.15 3.10 -4.23
C GLY A 138 -3.29 4.12 -4.23
N PHE A 139 -4.52 3.70 -4.51
CA PHE A 139 -5.71 4.53 -4.41
C PHE A 139 -6.24 4.59 -2.98
N GLY A 140 -6.79 5.75 -2.60
CA GLY A 140 -7.60 5.87 -1.40
C GLY A 140 -8.97 5.24 -1.63
N VAL A 141 -9.42 4.40 -0.71
CA VAL A 141 -10.71 3.71 -0.79
C VAL A 141 -11.49 3.99 0.48
N VAL A 142 -12.81 4.14 0.36
CA VAL A 142 -13.75 4.19 1.48
C VAL A 142 -14.95 3.33 1.12
N PHE A 143 -15.40 2.51 2.06
CA PHE A 143 -16.55 1.64 1.92
C PHE A 143 -17.72 2.15 2.76
N TYR A 144 -18.92 2.15 2.17
CA TYR A 144 -20.16 2.48 2.87
C TYR A 144 -21.24 1.46 2.56
N ARG A 145 -22.01 1.08 3.57
CA ARG A 145 -23.34 0.50 3.32
C ARG A 145 -24.29 1.59 2.87
N LEU A 146 -25.30 1.24 2.07
CA LEU A 146 -26.24 2.21 1.52
C LEU A 146 -26.92 3.05 2.61
N GLU A 147 -27.35 2.41 3.71
CA GLU A 147 -27.99 3.08 4.84
C GLU A 147 -27.06 4.10 5.51
N GLU A 148 -25.80 3.73 5.71
CA GLU A 148 -24.77 4.62 6.28
C GLU A 148 -24.53 5.82 5.36
N LEU A 149 -24.37 5.56 4.06
CA LEU A 149 -24.18 6.61 3.06
C LEU A 149 -25.37 7.58 3.02
N LEU A 150 -26.59 7.06 3.02
CA LEU A 150 -27.79 7.90 3.03
C LEU A 150 -27.87 8.77 4.29
N SER A 151 -27.52 8.23 5.45
CA SER A 151 -27.50 8.99 6.70
C SER A 151 -26.47 10.13 6.67
N LEU A 152 -25.28 9.87 6.13
CA LEU A 152 -24.21 10.86 5.96
C LEU A 152 -24.64 11.95 4.96
N LEU A 153 -25.17 11.57 3.80
CA LEU A 153 -25.64 12.51 2.79
C LEU A 153 -26.78 13.39 3.31
N ARG A 154 -27.71 12.85 4.09
CA ARG A 154 -28.79 13.64 4.72
C ARG A 154 -28.24 14.65 5.72
N ARG A 155 -27.28 14.25 6.56
CA ARG A 155 -26.63 15.15 7.52
C ARG A 155 -25.86 16.27 6.81
N ASP A 156 -25.23 15.94 5.70
CA ASP A 156 -24.39 16.85 4.93
C ASP A 156 -25.19 17.72 3.93
N ALA A 157 -26.49 17.43 3.73
CA ALA A 157 -27.35 18.14 2.78
C ALA A 157 -27.46 19.64 3.07
N ASP A 158 -27.38 20.03 4.35
CA ASP A 158 -27.48 21.43 4.78
C ASP A 158 -26.12 22.15 4.84
N LEU A 159 -25.01 21.46 4.50
CA LEU A 159 -23.67 22.04 4.53
C LEU A 159 -23.30 22.69 3.19
N ALA A 160 -22.71 23.89 3.24
CA ALA A 160 -22.20 24.55 2.04
C ALA A 160 -21.13 23.70 1.32
N PRO A 161 -21.12 23.65 -0.04
CA PRO A 161 -20.30 22.73 -0.84
C PRO A 161 -18.78 22.87 -0.62
N THR A 162 -18.32 24.04 -0.16
CA THR A 162 -16.93 24.30 0.19
C THR A 162 -16.44 23.46 1.38
N ARG A 163 -17.36 23.04 2.27
CA ARG A 163 -17.04 22.22 3.46
C ARG A 163 -17.05 20.71 3.14
N LEU A 164 -17.81 20.29 2.13
CA LEU A 164 -17.89 18.89 1.69
C LEU A 164 -16.54 18.38 1.14
N ARG A 165 -15.81 19.22 0.38
CA ARG A 165 -14.50 18.86 -0.21
C ARG A 165 -13.40 18.52 0.82
N ARG A 166 -13.58 18.92 2.09
CA ARG A 166 -12.67 18.60 3.18
C ARG A 166 -13.09 17.34 3.94
N SER A 167 -14.40 17.07 4.11
CA SER A 167 -14.86 15.88 4.84
C SER A 167 -14.56 14.59 4.07
N THR A 168 -14.65 14.60 2.74
CA THR A 168 -14.40 13.40 1.91
C THR A 168 -12.96 12.91 1.96
N ARG A 169 -12.00 13.78 2.33
CA ARG A 169 -10.60 13.38 2.57
C ARG A 169 -10.32 12.96 4.01
N LEU A 170 -11.19 13.35 4.96
CA LEU A 170 -11.00 13.18 6.41
C LEU A 170 -11.82 12.05 7.02
N ALA A 171 -12.72 11.40 6.25
CA ALA A 171 -13.32 10.13 6.66
C ALA A 171 -12.27 9.00 6.81
N SER A 172 -11.06 9.24 6.31
CA SER A 172 -9.86 8.43 6.51
C SER A 172 -9.13 8.71 7.85
N SER A 173 -9.73 9.35 8.86
CA SER A 173 -9.00 9.62 10.13
C SER A 173 -9.86 9.63 11.40
N ARG A 174 -10.88 8.79 11.50
CA ARG A 174 -11.58 8.55 12.78
C ARG A 174 -11.70 7.06 13.06
#